data_AF-A0A534F8F5-F1
#
_entry.id   AF-A0A534F8F5-F1
#
_cell.length_a   1.000
_cell.length_b   1.000
_cell.length_c   1.000
_cell.angle_alpha   90.00
_cell.angle_beta   90.00
_cell.angle_gamma   90.00
#
_symmetry.space_group_name_H-M   'P 1'
#
loop_
_entity.id
_entity.type
_entity.pdbx_description
1 polymer ?
#
loop_
_entity_poly.entity_id
_entity_poly.type
_entity_poly.pdbx_seq_one_letter_code
_entity_poly.pdbx_strand_id
1 'polypeptide(L)'
;MSDPRDLDPDPPLTAEQEARVRTLSKTVVSRIDASLVASASPRWRKVATVVAAALGEARGSAAGLPDVYYAQRVRELVAAGRLESFGDLCRMRYSEVRLPGHHRGEV
;
A
#
# COMPACT_ATOMS: atom_id res chain seq x y z
N MET A 1 -26.45 1.39 2.78
CA MET A 1 -26.30 2.69 2.08
C MET A 1 -24.82 2.98 2.04
N SER A 2 -24.17 2.83 0.89
CA SER A 2 -22.76 3.24 0.74
C SER A 2 -22.71 4.77 0.81
N ASP A 3 -21.81 5.30 1.62
CA ASP A 3 -21.62 6.75 1.76
C ASP A 3 -21.13 7.29 0.40
N PRO A 4 -21.71 8.35 -0.18
CA PRO A 4 -21.27 8.87 -1.48
C PRO A 4 -19.78 9.29 -1.48
N ARG A 5 -19.20 9.53 -0.30
CA ARG A 5 -17.77 9.80 -0.07
C ARG A 5 -16.87 8.58 -0.26
N ASP A 6 -17.42 7.36 -0.28
CA ASP A 6 -16.63 6.16 -0.57
C ASP A 6 -16.20 6.12 -2.05
N LEU A 7 -16.84 6.88 -2.95
CA LEU A 7 -16.50 6.87 -4.39
C LEU A 7 -15.36 7.83 -4.76
N ASP A 8 -14.95 8.72 -3.85
CA ASP A 8 -13.90 9.69 -4.10
C ASP A 8 -12.52 9.02 -4.09
N PRO A 9 -11.56 9.53 -4.90
CA PRO A 9 -10.18 9.10 -4.80
C PRO A 9 -9.63 9.32 -3.39
N ASP A 10 -8.66 8.49 -3.01
CA ASP A 10 -7.97 8.65 -1.74
C ASP A 10 -7.40 10.07 -1.64
N PRO A 11 -7.62 10.78 -0.52
CA PRO A 11 -7.19 12.16 -0.38
C PRO A 11 -5.67 12.26 -0.52
N PRO A 12 -5.15 13.32 -1.14
CA PRO A 12 -3.72 13.55 -1.19
C PRO A 12 -3.17 13.74 0.22
N LEU A 13 -1.88 13.45 0.40
CA LEU A 13 -1.16 13.78 1.63
C LEU A 13 -1.22 15.30 1.86
N THR A 14 -1.47 15.71 3.10
CA THR A 14 -1.32 17.12 3.48
C THR A 14 0.16 17.50 3.48
N ALA A 15 0.47 18.80 3.34
CA ALA A 15 1.85 19.27 3.36
C ALA A 15 2.63 18.84 4.63
N GLU A 16 1.95 18.78 5.77
CA GLU A 16 2.56 18.29 7.02
C GLU A 16 2.87 16.79 6.96
N GLN A 17 1.96 15.99 6.40
CA GLN A 17 2.17 14.56 6.21
C GLN A 17 3.30 14.29 5.20
N GLU A 18 3.36 15.05 4.11
CA GLU A 18 4.46 14.97 3.14
C GLU A 18 5.81 15.31 3.78
N ALA A 19 5.87 16.37 4.61
CA ALA A 19 7.09 16.73 5.32
C ALA A 19 7.57 15.59 6.24
N ARG A 20 6.65 14.92 6.96
CA ARG A 20 6.96 13.75 7.80
C ARG A 20 7.42 12.55 6.98
N VAL A 21 6.80 12.30 5.84
CA VAL A 21 7.20 11.23 4.93
C VAL A 21 8.60 11.48 4.38
N ARG A 22 8.95 12.74 4.07
CA ARG A 22 10.27 13.12 3.55
C ARG A 22 11.39 12.94 4.56
N THR A 23 11.11 12.95 5.86
CA THR A 23 12.14 12.68 6.89
C THR A 23 12.36 11.18 7.14
N LEU A 24 11.57 10.30 6.52
CA LEU A 24 11.74 8.86 6.67
C LEU A 24 13.06 8.41 6.03
N SER A 25 13.82 7.61 6.77
CA SER A 25 14.99 6.95 6.21
C SER A 25 14.57 5.85 5.22
N LYS A 26 15.43 5.57 4.25
CA LYS A 26 15.23 4.47 3.28
C LYS A 26 14.97 3.13 3.97
N THR A 27 15.57 2.92 5.15
CA THR A 27 15.35 1.73 5.98
C THR A 27 13.91 1.63 6.47
N VAL A 28 13.31 2.73 6.92
CA VAL A 28 11.90 2.74 7.35
C VAL A 28 10.98 2.48 6.17
N VAL A 29 11.23 3.15 5.04
CA VAL A 29 10.45 2.94 3.80
C VAL A 29 10.51 1.47 3.34
N SER A 30 11.71 0.88 3.37
CA SER A 30 11.90 -0.53 2.99
C SER A 30 11.18 -1.50 3.94
N ARG A 31 11.07 -1.19 5.23
CA ARG A 31 10.28 -1.98 6.19
C ARG A 31 8.78 -1.89 5.90
N ILE A 32 8.29 -0.70 5.55
CA ILE A 32 6.89 -0.51 5.14
C ILE A 32 6.61 -1.35 3.89
N ASP A 33 7.46 -1.26 2.88
CA ASP A 33 7.35 -2.04 1.65
C ASP A 33 7.35 -3.54 1.91
N ALA A 34 8.26 -4.02 2.78
CA ALA A 34 8.31 -5.42 3.17
C ALA A 34 7.02 -5.87 3.88
N SER A 35 6.47 -5.03 4.78
CA SER A 35 5.21 -5.30 5.47
C SER A 35 4.03 -5.37 4.51
N LEU A 36 3.97 -4.47 3.52
CA LEU A 36 2.93 -4.47 2.48
C LEU A 36 2.99 -5.73 1.61
N VAL A 37 4.19 -6.13 1.17
CA VAL A 37 4.36 -7.35 0.38
C VAL A 37 4.04 -8.60 1.21
N ALA A 38 4.46 -8.64 2.48
CA ALA A 38 4.13 -9.74 3.40
C ALA A 38 2.61 -9.84 3.69
N SER A 39 1.91 -8.70 3.65
CA SER A 39 0.46 -8.62 3.82
C SER A 39 -0.31 -8.95 2.54
N ALA A 40 0.35 -9.01 1.39
CA ALA A 40 -0.26 -9.45 0.13
C ALA A 40 -0.38 -10.98 0.06
N SER A 41 -1.19 -11.46 -0.88
CA SER A 41 -1.45 -12.89 -1.10
C SER A 41 -1.33 -13.22 -2.59
N PRO A 42 -1.09 -14.48 -2.98
CA PRO A 42 -1.24 -14.90 -4.39
C PRO A 42 -2.67 -14.72 -4.93
N ARG A 43 -3.68 -14.59 -4.04
CA ARG A 43 -5.05 -14.22 -4.40
C ARG A 43 -5.24 -12.71 -4.33
N TRP A 44 -6.13 -12.19 -5.17
CA TRP A 44 -6.54 -10.78 -5.12
C TRP A 44 -7.03 -10.40 -3.73
N ARG A 45 -6.45 -9.32 -3.19
CA ARG A 45 -6.81 -8.74 -1.89
C ARG A 45 -7.00 -7.24 -2.07
N LYS A 46 -8.05 -6.69 -1.46
CA LYS A 46 -8.26 -5.23 -1.45
C LYS A 46 -7.04 -4.50 -0.92
N VAL A 47 -6.66 -3.41 -1.57
CA VAL A 47 -5.53 -2.56 -1.13
C VAL A 47 -5.77 -2.06 0.28
N ALA A 48 -6.99 -1.63 0.63
CA ALA A 48 -7.35 -1.23 1.98
C ALA A 48 -7.08 -2.32 3.04
N THR A 49 -7.30 -3.60 2.71
CA THR A 49 -7.01 -4.72 3.63
C THR A 49 -5.51 -4.91 3.80
N VAL A 50 -4.72 -4.81 2.73
CA VAL A 50 -3.26 -4.92 2.78
C VAL A 50 -2.65 -3.75 3.58
N VAL A 51 -3.15 -2.53 3.34
CA VAL A 51 -2.74 -1.33 4.07
C VAL A 51 -3.09 -1.42 5.55
N ALA A 52 -4.32 -1.84 5.90
CA ALA A 52 -4.73 -1.99 7.28
C ALA A 52 -3.88 -3.04 8.03
N ALA A 53 -3.52 -4.15 7.37
CA ALA A 53 -2.63 -5.15 7.94
C ALA A 53 -1.23 -4.58 8.19
N ALA A 54 -0.65 -3.88 7.20
CA ALA A 54 0.66 -3.28 7.32
C ALA A 54 0.73 -2.18 8.41
N LEU A 55 -0.35 -1.40 8.57
CA LEU A 55 -0.51 -0.42 9.64
C LEU A 55 -0.59 -1.07 11.02
N GLY A 56 -1.31 -2.18 11.17
CA GLY A 56 -1.40 -2.91 12.45
C GLY A 56 -0.03 -3.42 12.94
N GLU A 57 0.82 -3.83 12.00
CA GLU A 57 2.18 -4.30 12.26
C GLU A 57 3.22 -3.16 12.33
N ALA A 58 2.83 -1.93 11.99
CA ALA A 58 3.74 -0.80 11.98
C ALA A 58 4.24 -0.46 13.41
N ARG A 59 5.53 -0.14 13.52
CA ARG A 59 6.19 0.22 14.78
C ARG A 59 7.11 1.43 14.59
N GLY A 60 7.31 2.19 15.67
CA GLY A 60 8.18 3.38 15.67
C GLY A 60 7.73 4.41 14.63
N SER A 61 8.68 4.91 13.82
CA SER A 61 8.42 5.93 12.80
C SER A 61 7.41 5.53 11.72
N ALA A 62 7.08 4.23 11.59
CA ALA A 62 6.07 3.76 10.65
C ALA A 62 4.63 3.82 11.21
N ALA A 63 4.45 3.76 12.54
CA ALA A 63 3.14 3.63 13.18
C ALA A 63 2.28 4.91 13.17
N GLY A 64 2.91 6.07 12.94
CA GLY A 64 2.23 7.37 12.88
C GLY A 64 2.01 7.90 11.46
N LEU A 65 2.26 7.08 10.44
CA LEU A 65 2.11 7.48 9.05
C LEU A 65 0.67 7.26 8.57
N PRO A 66 0.15 8.15 7.72
CA PRO A 66 -1.21 8.02 7.20
C PRO A 66 -1.34 6.81 6.26
N ASP A 67 -2.51 6.18 6.26
CA ASP A 67 -2.87 5.06 5.38
C ASP A 67 -2.69 5.38 3.89
N VAL A 68 -2.98 6.61 3.47
CA VAL A 68 -2.76 7.07 2.09
C VAL A 68 -1.27 7.03 1.67
N TYR A 69 -0.33 7.14 2.61
CA TYR A 69 1.09 6.94 2.30
C TYR A 69 1.39 5.45 2.03
N TYR A 70 0.80 4.54 2.79
CA TYR A 70 0.91 3.10 2.52
C TYR A 70 0.28 2.74 1.16
N ALA A 71 -0.85 3.34 0.80
CA ALA A 71 -1.44 3.19 -0.53
C ALA A 71 -0.50 3.72 -1.63
N GLN A 72 0.20 4.84 -1.39
CA GLN A 72 1.27 5.29 -2.30
C GLN A 72 2.39 4.27 -2.45
N ARG A 73 2.86 3.67 -1.35
CA ARG A 73 3.87 2.60 -1.40
C ARG A 73 3.39 1.40 -2.22
N VAL A 74 2.12 1.01 -2.10
CA VAL A 74 1.52 -0.05 -2.93
C VAL A 74 1.64 0.27 -4.42
N ARG A 75 1.34 1.51 -4.83
CA ARG A 75 1.50 1.94 -6.24
C ARG A 75 2.94 1.81 -6.72
N GLU A 76 3.91 2.20 -5.89
CA GLU A 76 5.33 2.06 -6.22
C GLU A 76 5.76 0.58 -6.31
N LEU A 77 5.25 -0.28 -5.43
CA LEU A 77 5.51 -1.72 -5.47
C LEU A 77 4.93 -2.39 -6.73
N VAL A 78 3.76 -1.94 -7.18
CA VAL A 78 3.16 -2.39 -8.44
C VAL A 78 3.99 -1.91 -9.64
N ALA A 79 4.39 -0.64 -9.66
CA ALA A 79 5.26 -0.10 -10.71
C ALA A 79 6.63 -0.82 -10.78
N ALA A 80 7.12 -1.31 -9.64
CA ALA A 80 8.34 -2.12 -9.55
C ALA A 80 8.13 -3.61 -9.86
N GLY A 81 6.91 -4.06 -10.22
CA GLY A 81 6.60 -5.46 -10.51
C GLY A 81 6.60 -6.39 -9.29
N ARG A 82 6.63 -5.84 -8.08
CA ARG A 82 6.60 -6.62 -6.82
C ARG A 82 5.17 -7.03 -6.43
N LEU A 83 4.17 -6.34 -6.96
CA LEU A 83 2.75 -6.62 -6.82
C LEU A 83 2.08 -6.47 -8.18
N GLU A 84 1.03 -7.25 -8.41
CA GLU A 84 0.09 -7.01 -9.51
C GLU A 84 -1.13 -6.27 -8.98
N SER A 85 -1.73 -5.40 -9.80
CA SER A 85 -2.90 -4.62 -9.43
C SER A 85 -4.09 -4.89 -10.34
N PHE A 86 -5.29 -4.78 -9.77
CA PHE A 86 -6.56 -4.76 -10.48
C PHE A 86 -7.42 -3.59 -9.99
N GLY A 87 -8.01 -2.84 -10.92
CA GLY A 87 -8.79 -1.63 -10.62
C GLY A 87 -7.94 -0.35 -10.50
N ASP A 88 -8.51 0.68 -9.87
CA ASP A 88 -7.88 2.00 -9.70
C ASP A 88 -7.16 2.11 -8.35
N LEU A 89 -5.83 2.09 -8.37
CA LEU A 89 -4.99 2.19 -7.16
C LEU A 89 -5.05 3.58 -6.49
N CYS A 90 -5.68 4.58 -7.12
CA CYS A 90 -6.02 5.84 -6.46
C CYS A 90 -7.27 5.70 -5.57
N ARG A 91 -7.89 4.52 -5.54
CA ARG A 91 -9.06 4.18 -4.72
C ARG A 91 -8.80 2.87 -3.98
N MET A 92 -8.08 2.91 -2.85
CA MET A 92 -7.66 1.69 -2.13
C MET A 92 -8.81 0.78 -1.68
N ARG A 93 -10.03 1.33 -1.52
CA ARG A 93 -11.24 0.57 -1.14
C ARG A 93 -11.85 -0.23 -2.31
N TYR A 94 -11.48 0.11 -3.56
CA TYR A 94 -12.02 -0.42 -4.81
C TYR A 94 -10.98 -1.07 -5.73
N SER A 95 -9.71 -1.05 -5.31
CA SER A 95 -8.63 -1.74 -6.00
C SER A 95 -8.15 -2.93 -5.20
N GLU A 96 -7.56 -3.87 -5.93
CA GLU A 96 -7.02 -5.09 -5.39
C GLU A 96 -5.59 -5.28 -5.87
N VAL A 97 -4.79 -5.94 -5.03
CA VAL A 97 -3.43 -6.35 -5.34
C VAL A 97 -3.22 -7.81 -5.00
N ARG A 98 -2.26 -8.43 -5.69
CA ARG A 98 -1.76 -9.76 -5.36
C ARG A 98 -0.25 -9.83 -5.52
N LEU A 99 0.35 -10.82 -4.90
CA LEU A 99 1.71 -11.22 -5.24
C LEU A 99 1.72 -11.69 -6.70
N PRO A 100 2.74 -11.29 -7.49
CA PRO A 100 2.87 -11.78 -8.85
C PRO A 100 2.87 -13.31 -8.81
N GLY A 101 2.14 -13.91 -9.73
CA GLY A 101 2.13 -15.36 -9.86
C GLY A 101 3.57 -15.82 -9.99
N HIS A 102 4.04 -16.67 -9.08
CA HIS A 102 5.37 -17.24 -9.18
C HIS A 102 5.37 -18.11 -10.44
N HIS A 103 5.71 -17.54 -11.59
CA HIS A 103 6.35 -18.33 -12.62
C HIS A 103 7.71 -18.66 -12.03
N ARG A 104 7.75 -19.75 -11.27
CA ARG A 104 9.00 -20.41 -10.90
C ARG A 104 9.64 -20.72 -12.24
N GLY A 105 10.58 -19.88 -12.67
CA GLY A 105 11.42 -20.14 -13.82
C GLY A 105 12.18 -21.42 -13.51
N GLU A 106 11.65 -22.52 -13.98
CA GLU A 106 12.37 -23.75 -14.20
C GLU A 106 12.91 -23.67 -15.61
N VAL A 107 14.20 -23.30 -15.73
CA VAL A 107 15.15 -23.71 -16.77
C VAL A 107 16.56 -23.45 -16.26
#